data_AF-A0A931QIJ4-F1
#
_entry.id   AF-A0A931QIJ4-F1
#
_cell.length_a   1.000
_cell.length_b   1.000
_cell.length_c   1.000
_cell.angle_alpha   90.00
_cell.angle_beta   90.00
_cell.angle_gamma   90.00
#
_symmetry.space_group_name_H-M   'P 1'
#
loop_
_entity.id
_entity.type
_entity.pdbx_description
1 polymer ?
#
loop_
_entity_poly.entity_id
_entity_poly.type
_entity_poly.pdbx_seq_one_letter_code
_entity_poly.pdbx_strand_id
1 'polypeptide(L)'
;MGTLRSRQAVEIDGSRGEGGGQVLRSALALSSITGRPFRILNIRAGRPKPGLAAQHLKSVEAAARVSGARAEGASLGSSALLFEPRGIIPGEYRFDIGTAGSVSLVLQTIFLPLSFASAPSRVTITGGTHVSWSPCFDYLDRHWISFLHDAGFDADLALSEAGFYPRGGGCVEARIRPVSRLAPLRLVARGGLRRLTGVSAVAGLPLSIAERQRDQALRRLAAGTPGTEIA
;
A
#
# COMPACT_ATOMS: atom_id res chain seq x y z
N MET A 1 4.07 29.53 -17.50
CA MET A 1 2.66 29.54 -17.05
C MET A 1 1.85 28.68 -18.00
N GLY A 2 1.65 27.41 -17.64
CA GLY A 2 0.82 26.49 -18.44
C GLY A 2 -0.66 26.70 -18.12
N THR A 3 -1.45 26.98 -19.15
CA THR A 3 -2.91 27.09 -19.13
C THR A 3 -3.56 25.96 -18.33
N LEU A 4 -4.29 26.32 -17.27
CA LEU A 4 -5.21 25.48 -16.51
C LEU A 4 -6.30 24.97 -17.46
N ARG A 5 -6.09 23.83 -18.11
CA ARG A 5 -7.21 23.09 -18.70
C ARG A 5 -8.15 22.75 -17.55
N SER A 6 -9.39 23.24 -17.61
CA SER A 6 -10.51 22.63 -16.91
C SER A 6 -10.52 21.16 -17.32
N ARG A 7 -10.01 20.27 -16.45
CA ARG A 7 -9.94 18.85 -16.74
C ARG A 7 -11.19 18.21 -16.16
N GLN A 8 -12.16 17.96 -17.03
CA GLN A 8 -13.34 17.15 -16.74
C GLN A 8 -12.93 15.90 -15.92
N ALA A 9 -13.70 15.62 -14.87
CA ALA A 9 -13.44 14.47 -14.00
C ALA A 9 -13.46 13.17 -14.79
N VAL A 10 -12.50 12.29 -14.52
CA VAL A 10 -12.52 10.93 -15.05
C VAL A 10 -13.60 10.13 -14.33
N GLU A 11 -14.53 9.57 -15.09
CA GLU A 11 -15.61 8.72 -14.56
C GLU A 11 -15.13 7.27 -14.44
N ILE A 12 -15.27 6.69 -13.25
CA ILE A 12 -14.83 5.34 -12.94
C ILE A 12 -15.99 4.54 -12.34
N ASP A 13 -16.24 3.36 -12.89
CA ASP A 13 -17.17 2.39 -12.30
C ASP A 13 -16.39 1.39 -11.44
N GLY A 14 -16.50 1.55 -10.12
CA GLY A 14 -15.81 0.75 -9.11
C GLY A 14 -16.30 -0.70 -8.99
N SER A 15 -17.33 -1.08 -9.75
CA SER A 15 -17.80 -2.46 -9.84
C SER A 15 -17.04 -3.29 -10.88
N ARG A 16 -16.36 -2.64 -11.84
CA ARG A 16 -15.68 -3.32 -12.95
C ARG A 16 -14.44 -4.11 -12.46
N GLY A 17 -14.11 -5.18 -13.18
CA GLY A 17 -13.01 -6.07 -12.82
C GLY A 17 -13.26 -6.81 -11.51
N GLU A 18 -12.29 -6.82 -10.60
CA GLU A 18 -12.42 -7.49 -9.29
C GLU A 18 -13.38 -6.78 -8.31
N GLY A 19 -13.89 -5.59 -8.66
CA GLY A 19 -14.80 -4.81 -7.80
C GLY A 19 -14.27 -4.58 -6.39
N GLY A 20 -12.94 -4.46 -6.25
CA GLY A 20 -12.22 -4.36 -4.98
C GLY A 20 -11.79 -2.94 -4.63
N GLY A 21 -11.01 -2.80 -3.56
CA GLY A 21 -10.44 -1.50 -3.15
C GLY A 21 -9.28 -1.02 -4.03
N GLN A 22 -8.75 -1.87 -4.92
CA GLN A 22 -7.56 -1.55 -5.71
C GLN A 22 -7.82 -0.43 -6.72
N VAL A 23 -8.96 -0.45 -7.42
CA VAL A 23 -9.31 0.60 -8.40
C VAL A 23 -9.36 1.98 -7.76
N LEU A 24 -9.93 2.08 -6.55
CA LEU A 24 -9.95 3.33 -5.78
C LEU A 24 -8.54 3.82 -5.45
N ARG A 25 -7.68 2.95 -4.89
CA ARG A 25 -6.31 3.34 -4.50
C ARG A 25 -5.47 3.76 -5.70
N SER A 26 -5.56 3.04 -6.81
CA SER A 26 -4.88 3.42 -8.05
C SER A 26 -5.40 4.75 -8.60
N ALA A 27 -6.72 4.99 -8.56
CA ALA A 27 -7.31 6.24 -9.00
C ALA A 27 -6.86 7.43 -8.13
N LEU A 28 -6.82 7.27 -6.81
CA LEU A 28 -6.29 8.27 -5.87
C LEU A 28 -4.83 8.64 -6.18
N ALA A 29 -3.97 7.63 -6.36
CA ALA A 29 -2.56 7.84 -6.69
C ALA A 29 -2.38 8.56 -8.03
N LEU A 30 -3.02 8.06 -9.09
CA LEU A 30 -2.92 8.63 -10.44
C LEU A 30 -3.52 10.03 -10.52
N SER A 31 -4.66 10.27 -9.86
CA SER A 31 -5.28 11.59 -9.78
C SER A 31 -4.32 12.58 -9.11
N SER A 32 -3.76 12.21 -7.96
CA SER A 32 -2.80 13.04 -7.22
C SER A 32 -1.57 13.43 -8.05
N ILE A 33 -1.02 12.49 -8.83
CA ILE A 33 0.17 12.72 -9.66
C ILE A 33 -0.17 13.53 -10.92
N THR A 34 -1.30 13.25 -11.56
CA THR A 34 -1.66 13.88 -12.84
C THR A 34 -2.38 15.21 -12.68
N GLY A 35 -2.83 15.55 -11.47
CA GLY A 35 -3.68 16.70 -11.19
C GLY A 35 -5.06 16.61 -11.87
N ARG A 36 -5.52 15.40 -12.22
CA ARG A 36 -6.80 15.18 -12.89
C ARG A 36 -7.85 14.74 -11.86
N PRO A 37 -8.97 15.45 -11.72
CA PRO A 37 -10.03 14.99 -10.84
C PRO A 37 -10.65 13.69 -11.36
N PHE A 38 -11.25 12.91 -10.47
CA PHE A 38 -12.04 11.73 -10.85
C PHE A 38 -13.27 11.58 -9.96
N ARG A 39 -14.30 10.96 -10.53
CA ARG A 39 -15.49 10.51 -9.83
C ARG A 39 -15.57 9.00 -9.96
N ILE A 40 -15.71 8.31 -8.84
CA ILE A 40 -15.93 6.87 -8.80
C ILE A 40 -17.29 6.56 -8.20
N LEU A 41 -18.04 5.67 -8.85
CA LEU A 41 -19.31 5.12 -8.38
C LEU A 41 -19.16 3.62 -8.09
N ASN A 42 -20.18 3.02 -7.47
CA ASN A 42 -20.26 1.58 -7.20
C ASN A 42 -19.03 1.02 -6.45
N ILE A 43 -18.46 1.81 -5.53
CA ILE A 43 -17.26 1.41 -4.78
C ILE A 43 -17.54 0.09 -4.06
N ARG A 44 -16.81 -0.96 -4.45
CA ARG A 44 -16.88 -2.30 -3.85
C ARG A 44 -18.29 -2.90 -3.86
N ALA A 45 -19.11 -2.59 -4.86
CA ALA A 45 -20.51 -3.02 -4.92
C ALA A 45 -20.69 -4.56 -4.85
N GLY A 46 -19.76 -5.33 -5.41
CA GLY A 46 -19.78 -6.80 -5.38
C GLY A 46 -19.18 -7.45 -4.13
N ARG A 47 -18.82 -6.68 -3.09
CA ARG A 47 -18.20 -7.23 -1.86
C ARG A 47 -19.24 -7.43 -0.77
N PRO A 48 -19.04 -8.42 0.15
CA PRO A 48 -19.99 -8.68 1.24
C PRO A 48 -20.29 -7.46 2.13
N LYS A 49 -19.32 -6.57 2.28
CA LYS A 49 -19.48 -5.25 2.90
C LYS A 49 -19.12 -4.19 1.85
N PRO A 50 -20.08 -3.63 1.10
CA PRO A 50 -19.79 -2.69 0.02
C PRO A 50 -19.36 -1.31 0.54
N GLY A 51 -18.99 -0.41 -0.37
CA GLY A 51 -18.57 0.97 -0.07
C GLY A 51 -17.19 1.09 0.57
N LEU A 52 -16.86 2.29 1.06
CA LEU A 52 -15.60 2.57 1.74
C LEU A 52 -15.53 1.91 3.13
N ALA A 53 -14.71 0.87 3.27
CA ALA A 53 -14.30 0.39 4.61
C ALA A 53 -13.21 1.29 5.23
N ALA A 54 -12.89 1.11 6.51
CA ALA A 54 -11.94 1.95 7.26
C ALA A 54 -10.60 2.18 6.54
N GLN A 55 -9.94 1.13 6.03
CA GLN A 55 -8.68 1.28 5.28
C GLN A 55 -8.82 2.07 3.97
N HIS A 56 -9.98 1.97 3.31
CA HIS A 56 -10.25 2.71 2.07
C HIS A 56 -10.48 4.19 2.37
N LEU A 57 -11.29 4.47 3.39
CA LEU A 57 -11.49 5.84 3.87
C LEU A 57 -10.15 6.47 4.28
N LYS A 58 -9.31 5.74 5.03
CA LYS A 58 -7.96 6.22 5.38
C LYS A 58 -7.08 6.46 4.15
N SER A 59 -7.20 5.64 3.12
CA SER A 59 -6.49 5.85 1.84
C SER A 59 -6.96 7.14 1.15
N VAL A 60 -8.27 7.44 1.16
CA VAL A 60 -8.83 8.70 0.63
C VAL A 60 -8.34 9.89 1.43
N GLU A 61 -8.43 9.85 2.76
CA GLU A 61 -7.94 10.91 3.65
C GLU A 61 -6.43 11.16 3.48
N ALA A 62 -5.64 10.08 3.37
CA ALA A 62 -4.21 10.16 3.16
C ALA A 62 -3.88 10.80 1.82
N ALA A 63 -4.50 10.31 0.73
CA ALA A 63 -4.36 10.89 -0.60
C ALA A 63 -4.77 12.37 -0.63
N ALA A 64 -5.86 12.74 0.03
CA ALA A 64 -6.32 14.12 0.11
C ALA A 64 -5.31 15.02 0.83
N ARG A 65 -4.76 14.56 1.96
CA ARG A 65 -3.75 15.31 2.72
C ARG A 65 -2.44 15.51 1.96
N VAL A 66 -1.96 14.49 1.23
CA VAL A 66 -0.71 14.60 0.47
C VAL A 66 -0.87 15.31 -0.86
N SER A 67 -2.09 15.56 -1.34
CA SER A 67 -2.35 16.24 -2.63
C SER A 67 -3.17 17.54 -2.51
N GLY A 68 -3.44 17.99 -1.28
CA GLY A 68 -4.31 19.13 -0.99
C GLY A 68 -5.71 18.99 -1.60
N ALA A 69 -6.20 17.76 -1.80
CA ALA A 69 -7.41 17.52 -2.56
C ALA A 69 -8.68 17.86 -1.78
N ARG A 70 -9.73 18.25 -2.51
CA ARG A 70 -11.11 18.14 -2.04
C ARG A 70 -11.59 16.71 -2.30
N ALA A 71 -12.25 16.11 -1.31
CA ALA A 71 -12.82 14.77 -1.42
C ALA A 71 -14.27 14.79 -0.92
N GLU A 72 -15.24 14.54 -1.81
CA GLU A 72 -16.66 14.48 -1.47
C GLU A 72 -17.15 13.04 -1.48
N GLY A 73 -17.97 12.66 -0.49
CA GLY A 73 -18.39 11.26 -0.30
C GLY A 73 -17.36 10.40 0.43
N ALA A 74 -16.35 11.00 1.04
CA ALA A 74 -15.35 10.32 1.86
C ALA A 74 -15.90 9.98 3.26
N SER A 75 -16.82 9.01 3.33
CA SER A 75 -17.40 8.51 4.58
C SER A 75 -17.47 6.98 4.58
N LEU A 76 -17.50 6.37 5.77
CA LEU A 76 -17.64 4.91 5.90
C LEU A 76 -18.92 4.42 5.19
N GLY A 77 -18.77 3.35 4.42
CA GLY A 77 -19.87 2.74 3.65
C GLY A 77 -20.24 3.48 2.36
N SER A 78 -19.63 4.65 2.07
CA SER A 78 -19.95 5.40 0.86
C SER A 78 -19.66 4.59 -0.41
N SER A 79 -20.60 4.61 -1.35
CA SER A 79 -20.51 3.94 -2.66
C SER A 79 -20.00 4.87 -3.77
N ALA A 80 -19.82 6.16 -3.48
CA ALA A 80 -19.40 7.17 -4.44
C ALA A 80 -18.37 8.13 -3.84
N LEU A 81 -17.43 8.59 -4.67
CA LEU A 81 -16.42 9.57 -4.27
C LEU A 81 -16.10 10.49 -5.45
N LEU A 82 -16.09 11.80 -5.22
CA LEU A 82 -15.45 12.79 -6.09
C LEU A 82 -14.15 13.23 -5.43
N PHE A 83 -13.05 13.19 -6.17
CA PHE A 83 -11.73 13.56 -5.67
C PHE A 83 -11.05 14.54 -6.62
N GLU A 84 -10.66 15.70 -6.09
CA GLU A 84 -10.15 16.84 -6.84
C GLU A 84 -8.79 17.31 -6.25
N PRO A 85 -7.66 16.80 -6.77
CA PRO A 85 -6.33 17.14 -6.27
C PRO A 85 -5.91 18.55 -6.66
N ARG A 86 -5.04 19.17 -5.84
CA ARG A 86 -4.49 20.52 -6.10
C ARG A 86 -3.00 20.49 -6.40
N GLY A 87 -2.24 19.65 -5.72
CA GLY A 87 -0.80 19.51 -5.91
C GLY A 87 -0.18 18.68 -4.79
N ILE A 88 0.91 17.98 -5.09
CA ILE A 88 1.56 17.11 -4.10
C ILE A 88 2.29 17.95 -3.05
N ILE A 89 1.99 17.70 -1.78
CA ILE A 89 2.56 18.38 -0.62
C ILE A 89 3.52 17.39 0.04
N PRO A 90 4.83 17.67 0.09
CA PRO A 90 5.75 16.89 0.91
C PRO A 90 5.62 17.27 2.39
N GLY A 91 5.98 16.36 3.29
CA GLY A 91 6.00 16.68 4.72
C GLY A 91 5.98 15.46 5.64
N GLU A 92 5.64 15.71 6.89
CA GLU A 92 5.45 14.67 7.89
C GLU A 92 3.96 14.33 8.04
N TYR A 93 3.64 13.05 7.90
CA TYR A 93 2.29 12.55 7.96
C TYR A 93 2.17 11.44 9.00
N ARG A 94 1.09 11.52 9.78
CA ARG A 94 0.64 10.43 10.65
C ARG A 94 -0.78 10.05 10.27
N PHE A 95 -0.99 8.75 10.06
CA PHE A 95 -2.28 8.17 9.69
C PHE A 95 -2.62 7.00 10.61
N ASP A 96 -3.65 7.17 11.42
CA ASP A 96 -4.21 6.08 12.20
C ASP A 96 -5.44 5.50 11.51
N ILE A 97 -5.36 4.21 11.14
CA ILE A 97 -6.47 3.47 10.54
C ILE A 97 -7.57 3.17 11.58
N GLY A 98 -7.23 3.12 12.87
CA GLY A 98 -8.15 2.86 13.98
C GLY A 98 -8.69 1.43 14.06
N THR A 99 -8.24 0.54 13.17
CA THR A 99 -8.62 -0.88 13.11
C THR A 99 -7.43 -1.72 12.62
N ALA A 100 -7.59 -3.04 12.52
CA ALA A 100 -6.67 -3.92 11.80
C ALA A 100 -6.66 -3.75 10.27
N GLY A 101 -7.17 -2.63 9.73
CA GLY A 101 -7.07 -2.31 8.30
C GLY A 101 -5.61 -2.21 7.86
N SER A 102 -5.34 -2.61 6.62
CA SER A 102 -3.97 -2.83 6.16
C SER A 102 -3.19 -1.53 5.96
N VAL A 103 -2.08 -1.42 6.69
CA VAL A 103 -1.11 -0.33 6.58
C VAL A 103 -0.47 -0.29 5.19
N SER A 104 -0.14 -1.47 4.63
CA SER A 104 0.52 -1.57 3.32
C SER A 104 -0.32 -0.97 2.20
N LEU A 105 -1.64 -1.15 2.25
CA LEU A 105 -2.55 -0.62 1.24
C LEU A 105 -2.69 0.91 1.32
N VAL A 106 -2.65 1.50 2.52
CA VAL A 106 -2.62 2.96 2.67
C VAL A 106 -1.29 3.50 2.15
N LEU A 107 -0.16 2.89 2.54
CA LEU A 107 1.17 3.28 2.07
C LEU A 107 1.27 3.25 0.54
N GLN A 108 0.85 2.16 -0.10
CA GLN A 108 0.88 2.02 -1.56
C GLN A 108 0.04 3.09 -2.29
N THR A 109 -1.00 3.64 -1.64
CA THR A 109 -1.82 4.71 -2.23
C THR A 109 -1.06 6.03 -2.34
N ILE A 110 -0.26 6.36 -1.31
CA ILE A 110 0.43 7.66 -1.21
C ILE A 110 1.90 7.60 -1.59
N PHE A 111 2.48 6.40 -1.73
CA PHE A 111 3.89 6.22 -2.08
C PHE A 111 4.28 6.92 -3.37
N LEU A 112 3.57 6.62 -4.47
CA LEU A 112 3.88 7.22 -5.77
C LEU A 112 3.68 8.75 -5.76
N PRO A 113 2.53 9.30 -5.27
CA PRO A 113 2.39 10.75 -5.12
C PRO A 113 3.58 11.39 -4.39
N LEU A 114 3.93 10.90 -3.19
CA LEU A 114 5.03 11.47 -2.40
C LEU A 114 6.41 11.29 -3.06
N SER A 115 6.60 10.24 -3.86
CA SER A 115 7.83 10.05 -4.64
C SER A 115 7.98 11.10 -5.75
N PHE A 116 6.90 11.71 -6.24
CA PHE A 116 6.94 12.80 -7.22
C PHE A 116 6.85 14.20 -6.58
N ALA A 117 6.94 14.29 -5.26
CA ALA A 117 6.94 15.57 -4.54
C ALA A 117 8.26 16.34 -4.75
N SER A 118 8.25 17.63 -4.39
CA SER A 118 9.45 18.49 -4.49
C SER A 118 10.48 18.27 -3.38
N ALA A 119 10.12 17.57 -2.30
CA ALA A 119 10.99 17.33 -1.15
C ALA A 119 10.66 15.98 -0.48
N PRO A 120 11.56 15.43 0.36
CA PRO A 120 11.31 14.19 1.10
C PRO A 120 10.10 14.28 2.04
N SER A 121 9.48 13.13 2.31
CA SER A 121 8.37 12.97 3.24
C SER A 121 8.64 11.85 4.24
N ARG A 122 8.12 12.01 5.45
CA ARG A 122 8.09 10.96 6.49
C ARG A 122 6.64 10.60 6.76
N VAL A 123 6.32 9.32 6.69
CA VAL A 123 4.96 8.82 6.90
C VAL A 123 4.98 7.78 8.00
N THR A 124 4.14 7.95 9.01
CA THR A 124 3.86 6.94 10.02
C THR A 124 2.42 6.48 9.87
N ILE A 125 2.19 5.17 9.79
CA ILE A 125 0.85 4.59 9.63
C ILE A 125 0.64 3.51 10.70
N THR A 126 -0.45 3.62 11.45
CA THR A 126 -0.85 2.63 12.46
C THR A 126 -2.06 1.82 12.00
N GLY A 127 -2.02 0.50 12.21
CA GLY A 127 -3.07 -0.44 11.80
C GLY A 127 -2.61 -1.90 11.75
N GLY A 128 -3.10 -2.68 10.78
CA GLY A 128 -2.67 -4.05 10.54
C GLY A 128 -1.44 -4.11 9.63
N THR A 129 -0.36 -4.76 10.09
CA THR A 129 0.86 -4.97 9.30
C THR A 129 1.01 -6.41 8.80
N HIS A 130 0.30 -7.35 9.43
CA HIS A 130 0.27 -8.77 9.09
C HIS A 130 -1.18 -9.27 9.06
N VAL A 131 -1.95 -8.79 8.08
CA VAL A 131 -3.39 -9.10 7.95
C VAL A 131 -3.72 -9.69 6.58
N SER A 132 -4.74 -10.55 6.56
CA SER A 132 -5.18 -11.26 5.35
C SER A 132 -5.56 -10.31 4.22
N TRP A 133 -5.45 -10.82 2.98
CA TRP A 133 -5.84 -10.10 1.75
C TRP A 133 -5.08 -8.79 1.51
N SER A 134 -3.88 -8.67 2.08
CA SER A 134 -2.97 -7.57 1.83
C SER A 134 -1.51 -8.03 1.96
N PRO A 135 -0.55 -7.33 1.32
CA PRO A 135 0.86 -7.59 1.55
C PRO A 135 1.22 -7.33 3.03
N CYS A 136 1.91 -8.26 3.66
CA CYS A 136 2.48 -8.01 4.99
C CYS A 136 3.68 -7.05 4.91
N PHE A 137 4.14 -6.56 6.06
CA PHE A 137 5.32 -5.69 6.11
C PHE A 137 6.57 -6.35 5.50
N ASP A 138 6.88 -7.60 5.84
CA ASP A 138 8.05 -8.30 5.29
C ASP A 138 8.02 -8.39 3.76
N TYR A 139 6.84 -8.52 3.15
CA TYR A 139 6.73 -8.48 1.69
C TYR A 139 7.10 -7.10 1.14
N LEU A 140 6.68 -6.04 1.82
CA LEU A 140 7.01 -4.68 1.40
C LEU A 140 8.52 -4.43 1.48
N ASP A 141 9.11 -4.80 2.61
CA ASP A 141 10.51 -4.56 2.96
C ASP A 141 11.48 -5.40 2.13
N ARG A 142 11.16 -6.68 1.90
CA ARG A 142 12.09 -7.63 1.24
C ARG A 142 11.88 -7.73 -0.27
N HIS A 143 10.73 -7.33 -0.79
CA HIS A 143 10.38 -7.53 -2.19
C HIS A 143 9.92 -6.26 -2.87
N TRP A 144 8.82 -5.67 -2.42
CA TRP A 144 8.21 -4.54 -3.11
C TRP A 144 9.16 -3.34 -3.22
N ILE A 145 9.81 -2.95 -2.12
CA ILE A 145 10.71 -1.79 -2.13
C ILE A 145 11.96 -2.03 -2.98
N SER A 146 12.50 -3.25 -3.00
CA SER A 146 13.65 -3.60 -3.84
C SER A 146 13.35 -3.38 -5.32
N PHE A 147 12.18 -3.81 -5.80
CA PHE A 147 11.78 -3.56 -7.20
C PHE A 147 11.50 -2.08 -7.48
N LEU A 148 11.07 -1.32 -6.47
CA LEU A 148 10.89 0.13 -6.61
C LEU A 148 12.23 0.86 -6.69
N HIS A 149 13.23 0.43 -5.92
CA HIS A 149 14.61 0.92 -6.03
C HIS A 149 15.18 0.63 -7.43
N ASP A 150 14.98 -0.57 -7.96
CA ASP A 150 15.37 -0.92 -9.33
C ASP A 150 14.66 -0.05 -10.40
N ALA A 151 13.46 0.44 -10.10
CA ALA A 151 12.71 1.37 -10.96
C ALA A 151 13.12 2.85 -10.76
N GLY A 152 14.06 3.13 -9.85
CA GLY A 152 14.61 4.46 -9.57
C GLY A 152 13.92 5.22 -8.42
N PHE A 153 12.92 4.63 -7.76
CA PHE A 153 12.33 5.23 -6.56
C PHE A 153 13.23 5.04 -5.35
N ASP A 154 13.12 5.92 -4.35
CA ASP A 154 13.94 5.86 -3.14
C ASP A 154 13.05 6.01 -1.90
N ALA A 155 13.04 4.97 -1.07
CA ALA A 155 12.46 5.04 0.26
C ALA A 155 13.05 3.99 1.20
N ASP A 156 13.01 4.29 2.50
CA ASP A 156 13.27 3.37 3.59
C ASP A 156 11.96 3.01 4.29
N LEU A 157 11.78 1.72 4.63
CA LEU A 157 10.65 1.22 5.40
C LEU A 157 11.15 0.66 6.73
N ALA A 158 10.41 0.90 7.80
CA ALA A 158 10.69 0.33 9.11
C ALA A 158 9.40 -0.11 9.78
N LEU A 159 9.47 -1.24 10.49
CA LEU A 159 8.39 -1.75 11.32
C LEU A 159 8.76 -1.54 12.79
N SER A 160 8.04 -0.65 13.47
CA SER A 160 8.25 -0.41 14.90
C SER A 160 7.47 -1.43 15.74
N GLU A 161 6.29 -1.84 15.29
CA GLU A 161 5.46 -2.83 15.98
C GLU A 161 4.62 -3.65 14.99
N ALA A 162 4.51 -4.96 15.22
CA ALA A 162 3.70 -5.85 14.39
C ALA A 162 2.21 -5.82 14.83
N GLY A 163 1.31 -5.60 13.87
CA GLY A 163 -0.13 -5.50 14.09
C GLY A 163 -0.88 -6.61 13.38
N PHE A 164 -1.63 -7.40 14.14
CA PHE A 164 -2.40 -8.54 13.65
C PHE A 164 -3.91 -8.33 13.85
N TYR A 165 -4.73 -8.98 13.03
CA TYR A 165 -6.18 -9.03 13.26
C TYR A 165 -6.50 -9.71 14.60
N PRO A 166 -7.52 -9.27 15.36
CA PRO A 166 -8.53 -8.25 15.04
C PRO A 166 -8.17 -6.81 15.42
N ARG A 167 -7.20 -6.60 16.30
CA ARG A 167 -6.95 -5.27 16.88
C ARG A 167 -6.11 -4.36 15.99
N GLY A 168 -5.17 -4.91 15.23
CA GLY A 168 -4.16 -4.11 14.53
C GLY A 168 -3.11 -3.62 15.52
N GLY A 169 -2.88 -2.31 15.58
CA GLY A 169 -1.93 -1.69 16.51
C GLY A 169 -0.47 -1.70 16.04
N GLY A 170 -0.18 -2.31 14.89
CA GLY A 170 1.15 -2.26 14.30
C GLY A 170 1.46 -0.89 13.72
N CYS A 171 2.74 -0.58 13.58
CA CYS A 171 3.21 0.72 13.15
C CYS A 171 4.31 0.57 12.09
N VAL A 172 4.09 1.18 10.92
CA VAL A 172 5.09 1.28 9.86
C VAL A 172 5.50 2.74 9.69
N GLU A 173 6.81 2.95 9.61
CA GLU A 173 7.42 4.21 9.21
C GLU A 173 7.98 4.08 7.81
N ALA A 174 7.71 5.08 6.96
CA ALA A 174 8.27 5.18 5.62
C ALA A 174 8.93 6.55 5.45
N ARG A 175 10.18 6.57 5.00
CA ARG A 175 10.87 7.78 4.55
C ARG A 175 10.94 7.74 3.04
N ILE A 176 10.17 8.60 2.37
CA ILE A 176 10.03 8.60 0.92
C ILE A 176 10.75 9.82 0.35
N ARG A 177 11.65 9.62 -0.60
CA ARG A 177 12.44 10.68 -1.22
C ARG A 177 11.98 10.96 -2.65
N PRO A 178 12.12 12.20 -3.16
CA PRO A 178 11.78 12.51 -4.55
C PRO A 178 12.54 11.64 -5.53
N VAL A 179 11.84 11.10 -6.51
CA VAL A 179 12.45 10.38 -7.62
C VAL A 179 13.23 11.36 -8.49
N SER A 180 14.52 11.11 -8.67
CA SER A 180 15.38 11.92 -9.55
C SER A 180 15.29 11.45 -11.01
N ARG A 181 15.23 10.14 -11.22
CA ARG A 181 15.14 9.52 -12.55
C ARG A 181 14.47 8.16 -12.45
N LEU A 182 13.51 7.90 -13.34
CA LEU A 182 12.92 6.58 -13.49
C LEU A 182 13.82 5.66 -14.32
N ALA A 183 13.90 4.40 -13.92
CA ALA A 183 14.59 3.34 -14.64
C ALA A 183 13.59 2.28 -15.14
N PRO A 184 13.73 1.78 -16.38
CA PRO A 184 12.87 0.73 -16.89
C PRO A 184 13.17 -0.62 -16.22
N LEU A 185 12.13 -1.28 -15.71
CA LEU A 185 12.23 -2.65 -15.21
C LEU A 185 12.02 -3.65 -16.36
N ARG A 186 13.02 -4.49 -16.64
CA ARG A 186 12.94 -5.56 -17.65
C ARG A 186 13.05 -6.95 -17.01
N LEU A 187 11.95 -7.44 -16.45
CA LEU A 187 11.87 -8.71 -15.74
C LEU A 187 11.19 -9.78 -16.63
N VAL A 188 11.91 -10.26 -17.64
CA VAL A 188 11.35 -11.19 -18.66
C VAL A 188 11.52 -12.67 -18.31
N ALA A 189 12.39 -12.98 -17.35
CA ALA A 189 12.62 -14.34 -16.88
C ALA A 189 12.95 -14.33 -15.38
N ARG A 190 12.41 -15.30 -14.63
CA ARG A 190 12.75 -15.51 -13.22
C ARG A 190 14.20 -15.99 -13.04
N GLY A 191 14.70 -16.77 -14.01
CA GLY A 191 15.97 -17.49 -13.89
C GLY A 191 15.88 -18.74 -12.99
N GLY A 192 17.05 -19.30 -12.71
CA GLY A 192 17.20 -20.44 -11.81
C GLY A 192 17.04 -20.05 -10.34
N LEU A 193 16.49 -20.96 -9.54
CA LEU A 193 16.36 -20.80 -8.10
C LEU A 193 17.75 -20.76 -7.45
N ARG A 194 18.05 -19.70 -6.71
CA ARG A 194 19.36 -19.49 -6.06
C ARG A 194 19.36 -19.87 -4.59
N ARG A 195 18.34 -19.40 -3.87
CA ARG A 195 18.17 -19.56 -2.44
C ARG A 195 16.69 -19.39 -2.09
N LEU A 196 16.24 -20.01 -1.02
CA LEU A 196 14.94 -19.72 -0.41
C LEU A 196 15.17 -19.23 1.01
N THR A 197 14.66 -18.05 1.33
CA THR A 197 14.68 -17.49 2.68
C THR A 197 13.27 -17.23 3.17
N GLY A 198 13.00 -17.46 4.44
CA GLY A 198 11.71 -17.16 5.07
C GLY A 198 11.85 -16.68 6.51
N VAL A 199 10.76 -16.16 7.06
CA VAL A 199 10.63 -15.83 8.48
C VAL A 199 9.34 -16.43 9.00
N SER A 200 9.43 -17.08 10.15
CA SER A 200 8.31 -17.58 10.93
C SER A 200 8.25 -16.84 12.26
N ALA A 201 7.14 -16.16 12.53
CA ALA A 201 7.04 -15.27 13.68
C ALA A 201 5.72 -15.45 14.43
N VAL A 202 5.75 -15.12 15.72
CA VAL A 202 4.60 -15.07 16.62
C VAL A 202 4.63 -13.80 17.45
N ALA A 203 3.46 -13.30 17.85
CA ALA A 203 3.31 -12.20 18.79
C ALA A 203 2.35 -12.60 19.90
N GLY A 204 2.79 -12.55 21.16
CA GLY A 204 1.99 -12.95 22.32
C GLY A 204 1.56 -14.43 22.32
N LEU A 205 2.32 -15.30 21.63
CA LEU A 205 2.05 -16.73 21.53
C LEU A 205 3.34 -17.54 21.74
N PRO A 206 3.26 -18.84 22.11
CA PRO A 206 4.43 -19.69 22.28
C PRO A 206 5.28 -19.80 21.00
N LEU A 207 6.61 -19.71 21.16
CA LEU A 207 7.58 -19.81 20.06
C LEU A 207 7.46 -21.13 19.29
N SER A 208 7.04 -22.21 19.95
CA SER A 208 6.81 -23.53 19.34
C SER A 208 5.78 -23.53 18.21
N ILE A 209 4.94 -22.50 18.10
CA ILE A 209 4.05 -22.32 16.94
C ILE A 209 4.87 -21.88 15.72
N ALA A 210 5.73 -20.87 15.86
CA ALA A 210 6.61 -20.41 14.79
C ALA A 210 7.58 -21.51 14.35
N GLU A 211 8.13 -22.28 15.30
CA GLU A 211 9.02 -23.41 15.01
C GLU A 211 8.29 -24.49 14.21
N ARG A 212 7.07 -24.87 14.59
CA ARG A 212 6.28 -25.85 13.83
C ARG A 212 5.94 -25.37 12.41
N GLN A 213 5.63 -24.08 12.24
CA GLN A 213 5.40 -23.48 10.92
C GLN A 213 6.67 -23.54 10.06
N ARG A 214 7.81 -23.13 10.62
CA ARG A 214 9.13 -23.18 9.99
C ARG A 214 9.47 -24.61 9.57
N ASP A 215 9.42 -25.56 10.50
CA ASP A 215 9.81 -26.94 10.27
C ASP A 215 8.91 -27.60 9.21
N GLN A 216 7.61 -27.30 9.24
CA GLN A 216 6.68 -27.80 8.23
C GLN A 216 6.94 -27.20 6.84
N ALA A 217 7.29 -25.92 6.77
CA ALA A 217 7.69 -25.27 5.51
C ALA A 217 8.99 -25.89 4.98
N LEU A 218 10.01 -26.03 5.83
CA LEU A 218 11.27 -26.68 5.50
C LEU A 218 11.05 -28.10 4.97
N ARG A 219 10.25 -28.94 5.64
CA ARG A 219 9.93 -30.29 5.16
C ARG A 219 9.30 -30.30 3.76
N ARG A 220 8.41 -29.35 3.47
CA ARG A 220 7.75 -29.26 2.16
C ARG A 220 8.66 -28.72 1.06
N LEU A 221 9.64 -27.90 1.42
CA LEU A 221 10.56 -27.24 0.49
C LEU A 221 11.88 -28.02 0.28
N ALA A 222 12.22 -28.93 1.20
CA ALA A 222 13.46 -29.71 1.22
C ALA A 222 13.67 -30.61 -0.02
N ALA A 223 12.61 -30.95 -0.75
CA ALA A 223 12.71 -31.67 -2.01
C ALA A 223 13.14 -30.73 -3.16
N GLY A 224 14.43 -30.35 -3.19
CA GLY A 224 15.06 -29.77 -4.37
C GLY A 224 15.41 -28.28 -4.33
N THR A 225 15.41 -27.62 -3.17
CA THR A 225 15.70 -26.18 -3.07
C THR A 225 17.06 -25.88 -2.42
N PRO A 226 18.07 -25.41 -3.18
CA PRO A 226 19.38 -25.05 -2.64
C PRO A 226 19.31 -23.93 -1.59
N GLY A 227 20.08 -24.06 -0.51
CA GLY A 227 20.27 -22.99 0.49
C GLY A 227 18.99 -22.53 1.19
N THR A 228 18.05 -23.44 1.45
CA THR A 228 16.77 -23.10 2.11
C THR A 228 17.01 -22.76 3.59
N GLU A 229 16.68 -21.53 3.98
CA GLU A 229 16.77 -21.03 5.36
C GLU A 229 15.46 -20.38 5.75
N ILE A 230 14.87 -20.76 6.88
CA ILE A 230 13.70 -20.06 7.44
C ILE A 230 14.05 -19.75 8.90
N ALA A 231 14.12 -18.47 9.22
CA ALA A 231 14.37 -17.98 10.58
C ALA A 231 13.11 -18.14 11.44
#